data_AF-A0A9X9A0X5-F1
#
_entry.id   AF-A0A9X9A0X5-F1
#
_cell.length_a   1.000
_cell.length_b   1.000
_cell.length_c   1.000
_cell.angle_alpha   90.00
_cell.angle_beta   90.00
_cell.angle_gamma   90.00
#
_symmetry.space_group_name_H-M   'P 1'
#
loop_
_entity.id
_entity.type
_entity.pdbx_description
1 polymer ?
#
loop_
_entity_poly.entity_id
_entity_poly.type
_entity_poly.pdbx_seq_one_letter_code
_entity_poly.pdbx_strand_id
1 'polypeptide(L)'
;SLKLMYDRSKFNRVTIERMLGHLHKVLMQMLKNIDQNLSELVYITEAEQRKLLEEWNNNTISYPRENAIHQLFEEQVNRTPDALAVVDEKQQLT
;
A
#
# COMPACT_ATOMS: atom_id res chain seq x y z
N SER A 1 -17.90 -28.43 -2.48
CA SER A 1 -17.30 -27.21 -1.93
C SER A 1 -16.03 -27.58 -1.18
N LEU A 2 -15.00 -26.72 -1.22
CA LEU A 2 -13.75 -26.93 -0.49
C LEU A 2 -13.96 -26.60 1.01
N LYS A 3 -13.41 -27.42 1.91
CA LYS A 3 -13.50 -27.22 3.36
C LYS A 3 -12.11 -27.33 3.99
N LEU A 4 -11.82 -26.49 4.97
CA LEU A 4 -10.53 -26.45 5.66
C LEU A 4 -10.76 -26.53 7.18
N MET A 5 -10.10 -27.48 7.83
CA MET A 5 -10.11 -27.62 9.28
C MET A 5 -8.88 -26.94 9.86
N TYR A 6 -9.07 -26.12 10.89
CA TYR A 6 -8.00 -25.31 11.47
C TYR A 6 -8.13 -25.15 12.97
N ASP A 7 -7.00 -24.90 13.62
CA ASP A 7 -6.90 -24.57 15.03
C ASP A 7 -7.24 -23.09 15.27
N ARG A 8 -8.34 -22.83 15.99
CA ARG A 8 -8.81 -21.47 16.29
C ARG A 8 -7.90 -20.70 17.25
N SER A 9 -7.01 -21.37 17.97
CA SER A 9 -5.99 -20.71 18.80
C SER A 9 -4.87 -20.08 17.96
N LYS A 10 -4.68 -20.56 16.73
CA LYS A 10 -3.61 -20.12 15.82
C LYS A 10 -4.13 -19.25 14.68
N PHE A 11 -5.36 -19.47 14.24
CA PHE A 11 -5.92 -18.80 13.07
C PHE A 11 -7.32 -18.25 13.34
N ASN A 12 -7.54 -17.03 12.87
CA ASN A 12 -8.87 -16.46 12.81
C ASN A 12 -9.58 -16.88 11.50
N ARG A 13 -10.91 -16.72 11.49
CA ARG A 13 -11.76 -17.09 10.37
C ARG A 13 -11.39 -16.37 9.06
N VAL A 14 -11.07 -15.08 9.13
CA VAL A 14 -10.74 -14.26 7.96
C VAL A 14 -9.47 -14.80 7.28
N THR A 15 -8.45 -15.17 8.05
CA THR A 15 -7.22 -15.79 7.52
C THR A 15 -7.52 -17.08 6.79
N ILE A 16 -8.40 -17.92 7.32
CA ILE A 16 -8.73 -19.22 6.72
C ILE A 16 -9.60 -19.07 5.47
N GLU A 17 -10.58 -18.17 5.48
CA GLU A 17 -11.37 -17.85 4.29
C GLU A 17 -10.46 -17.33 3.16
N ARG A 18 -9.47 -16.50 3.51
CA ARG A 18 -8.45 -16.02 2.58
C ARG A 18 -7.59 -17.16 2.01
N MET A 19 -7.06 -18.04 2.86
CA MET A 19 -6.30 -19.23 2.44
C MET A 19 -7.12 -20.18 1.55
N LEU A 20 -8.42 -20.35 1.83
CA LEU A 20 -9.31 -21.16 1.01
C LEU A 20 -9.46 -20.56 -0.40
N GLY A 21 -9.58 -19.24 -0.50
CA GLY A 21 -9.58 -18.52 -1.77
C GLY A 21 -8.26 -18.72 -2.55
N HIS A 22 -7.12 -18.65 -1.87
CA HIS A 22 -5.81 -18.92 -2.47
C HIS A 22 -5.71 -20.33 -3.04
N LEU A 23 -6.07 -21.34 -2.24
CA LEU A 23 -6.03 -22.73 -2.66
C LEU A 23 -6.96 -22.96 -3.86
N HIS A 24 -8.16 -22.40 -3.82
CA HIS A 24 -9.09 -22.47 -4.96
C HIS A 24 -8.47 -21.87 -6.24
N LYS A 25 -7.84 -20.69 -6.16
CA LYS A 25 -7.20 -20.04 -7.32
C LYS A 25 -6.05 -20.86 -7.88
N VAL A 26 -5.23 -21.47 -7.03
CA VAL A 26 -4.12 -22.34 -7.47
C VAL A 26 -4.65 -23.59 -8.17
N LEU A 27 -5.64 -24.27 -7.59
CA LEU A 27 -6.27 -25.45 -8.19
C LEU A 27 -6.88 -25.13 -9.56
N MET A 28 -7.54 -23.98 -9.69
CA MET A 28 -8.11 -23.55 -10.97
C MET A 28 -7.05 -23.26 -12.03
N GLN A 29 -5.85 -22.80 -11.66
CA GLN A 29 -4.74 -22.62 -12.61
C GLN A 29 -4.16 -23.95 -13.06
N MET A 30 -3.92 -24.87 -12.12
CA MET A 30 -3.42 -26.22 -12.43
C MET A 30 -4.36 -26.98 -13.37
N LEU A 31 -5.68 -26.80 -13.23
CA LEU A 31 -6.66 -27.40 -14.13
C LEU A 31 -6.66 -26.78 -15.53
N LYS A 32 -6.26 -25.52 -15.68
CA LYS A 32 -6.20 -24.84 -16.98
C LYS A 32 -4.94 -25.18 -17.77
N ASN A 33 -3.82 -25.41 -17.08
CA ASN A 33 -2.57 -25.79 -17.70
C ASN A 33 -1.78 -26.72 -16.76
N ILE A 34 -1.74 -28.00 -17.11
CA ILE A 34 -1.09 -29.04 -16.29
C ILE A 34 0.44 -29.02 -16.41
N ASP A 35 0.97 -28.45 -17.49
CA ASP A 35 2.41 -28.35 -17.77
C ASP A 35 3.01 -27.02 -17.26
N GLN A 36 2.19 -26.18 -16.61
CA GLN A 36 2.64 -24.90 -16.06
C GLN A 36 3.67 -25.11 -14.94
N ASN A 37 4.74 -24.33 -14.93
CA ASN A 37 5.70 -24.36 -13.84
C ASN A 37 5.07 -23.86 -12.53
N LEU A 38 5.38 -24.53 -11.42
CA LEU A 38 4.94 -24.13 -10.09
C LEU A 38 5.30 -22.67 -9.75
N SER A 39 6.43 -22.15 -10.24
CA SER A 39 6.87 -20.76 -10.01
C SER A 39 5.99 -19.71 -10.68
N GLU A 40 5.18 -20.10 -11.67
CA GLU A 40 4.30 -19.20 -12.41
C GLU A 40 2.89 -19.15 -11.83
N LEU A 41 2.58 -19.99 -10.83
CA LEU A 41 1.26 -20.00 -10.20
C LEU A 41 1.06 -18.79 -9.29
N VAL A 42 -0.02 -18.06 -9.50
CA VAL A 42 -0.39 -16.90 -8.68
C VAL A 42 -1.42 -17.32 -7.64
N TYR A 43 -1.07 -17.34 -6.36
CA TYR A 43 -2.01 -17.75 -5.31
C TYR A 43 -2.94 -16.62 -4.82
N ILE A 44 -2.50 -15.36 -4.92
CA ILE A 44 -3.26 -14.19 -4.47
C ILE A 44 -4.46 -13.99 -5.39
N THR A 45 -5.66 -13.83 -4.84
CA THR A 45 -6.88 -13.59 -5.64
C THR A 45 -6.87 -12.22 -6.31
N GLU A 46 -7.66 -12.03 -7.36
CA GLU A 46 -7.75 -10.72 -8.04
C GLU A 46 -8.24 -9.60 -7.11
N ALA A 47 -9.18 -9.92 -6.20
CA ALA A 47 -9.67 -8.97 -5.21
C ALA A 47 -8.56 -8.52 -4.25
N GLU A 48 -7.72 -9.44 -3.80
CA GLU A 48 -6.58 -9.11 -2.94
C GLU A 48 -5.49 -8.35 -3.69
N GLN A 49 -5.21 -8.72 -4.93
CA GLN A 49 -4.24 -8.02 -5.78
C GLN A 49 -4.67 -6.56 -5.97
N ARG A 50 -5.95 -6.32 -6.27
CA ARG A 50 -6.53 -4.97 -6.36
C ARG A 50 -6.33 -4.19 -5.07
N LYS A 51 -6.64 -4.81 -3.93
CA LYS A 51 -6.47 -4.19 -2.62
C LYS A 51 -5.01 -3.79 -2.35
N LEU A 52 -4.06 -4.68 -2.66
CA LEU A 52 -2.64 -4.45 -2.44
C LEU A 52 -2.05 -3.40 -3.37
N LEU A 53 -2.46 -3.39 -4.65
CA LEU A 53 -1.84 -2.54 -5.67
C LEU A 53 -2.56 -1.21 -5.84
N GLU A 54 -3.88 -1.17 -5.64
CA GLU A 54 -4.71 0.01 -5.91
C GLU A 54 -5.20 0.62 -4.61
N GLU A 55 -5.97 -0.12 -3.80
CA GLU A 55 -6.64 0.46 -2.63
C GLU A 55 -5.65 0.97 -1.58
N TRP A 56 -4.62 0.18 -1.27
CA TRP A 56 -3.61 0.56 -0.27
C TRP A 56 -2.59 1.56 -0.80
N ASN A 57 -2.37 1.62 -2.11
CA ASN A 57 -1.46 2.58 -2.74
C ASN A 57 -2.19 3.82 -3.30
N ASN A 58 -3.46 4.04 -2.93
CA ASN A 58 -4.20 5.21 -3.37
C ASN A 58 -3.76 6.48 -2.59
N ASN A 59 -2.49 6.84 -2.73
CA ASN A 59 -1.85 8.00 -2.09
C ASN A 59 -1.48 9.09 -3.11
N THR A 60 -1.99 8.99 -4.34
CA THR A 60 -1.79 9.99 -5.38
C THR A 60 -2.48 11.28 -4.97
N ILE A 61 -1.71 12.20 -4.43
CA ILE A 61 -2.13 13.57 -4.14
C ILE A 61 -1.43 14.46 -5.16
N SER A 62 -2.20 15.32 -5.82
CA SER A 62 -1.62 16.37 -6.65
C SER A 62 -0.84 17.32 -5.75
N TYR A 63 0.46 17.45 -5.99
CA TYR A 63 1.29 18.43 -5.32
C TYR A 63 1.95 19.33 -6.37
N PRO A 64 2.14 20.63 -6.09
CA PRO A 64 2.80 21.54 -7.02
C PRO A 64 4.22 21.04 -7.28
N ARG A 65 4.50 20.65 -8.53
CA ARG A 65 5.81 20.18 -8.97
C ARG A 65 6.58 21.26 -9.72
N GLU A 66 5.92 22.36 -10.04
CA GLU A 66 6.49 23.45 -10.83
C GLU A 66 7.54 24.23 -10.04
N ASN A 67 7.39 24.32 -8.71
CA ASN A 67 8.29 25.07 -7.85
C ASN A 67 9.25 24.16 -7.08
N ALA A 68 10.53 24.51 -7.10
CA ALA A 68 11.50 23.93 -6.17
C ALA A 68 11.23 24.40 -4.73
N ILE A 69 11.64 23.61 -3.74
CA ILE A 69 11.44 23.94 -2.31
C ILE A 69 11.99 25.33 -1.95
N HIS A 70 13.13 25.73 -2.51
CA HIS A 70 13.68 27.07 -2.25
C HIS A 70 12.78 28.20 -2.78
N GLN A 71 12.10 28.00 -3.91
CA GLN A 71 11.16 28.99 -4.45
C GLN A 71 9.91 29.10 -3.57
N LEU A 72 9.39 27.97 -3.06
CA LEU A 72 8.30 27.97 -2.09
C LEU A 72 8.70 28.66 -0.78
N PHE A 73 9.96 28.48 -0.35
CA PHE A 73 10.51 29.17 0.81
C PHE A 73 10.60 30.68 0.58
N GLU A 74 11.15 31.13 -0.56
CA GLU A 74 11.21 32.54 -0.94
C GLU A 74 9.82 33.19 -1.03
N GLU A 75 8.84 32.50 -1.62
CA GLU A 75 7.45 32.95 -1.64
C GLU A 75 6.88 33.13 -0.23
N GLN A 76 7.20 32.22 0.70
CA GLN A 76 6.77 32.33 2.08
C GLN A 76 7.42 33.52 2.80
N VAL A 77 8.72 33.76 2.60
CA VAL A 77 9.42 34.93 3.17
C VAL A 77 8.80 36.22 2.62
N ASN A 78 8.50 36.29 1.33
CA ASN A 78 7.86 37.47 0.73
C ASN A 78 6.44 37.73 1.27
N ARG A 79 5.69 36.68 1.63
CA ARG A 79 4.32 36.81 2.17
C ARG A 79 4.32 37.24 3.63
N THR A 80 5.24 36.73 4.43
CA THR A 80 5.29 36.96 5.88
C THR A 80 6.74 37.15 6.35
N PRO A 81 7.37 38.28 6.02
CA PRO A 81 8.80 38.49 6.27
C PRO A 81 9.16 38.56 7.76
N ASP A 82 8.21 39.02 8.59
CA ASP A 82 8.43 39.15 10.04
C ASP A 82 7.94 37.92 10.83
N ALA A 83 7.50 36.86 10.14
CA ALA A 83 7.05 35.63 10.81
C ALA A 83 8.24 34.82 11.29
N LEU A 84 8.19 34.36 12.54
CA LEU A 84 9.22 33.52 13.13
C LEU A 84 9.38 32.20 12.35
N ALA A 85 10.52 32.03 11.68
CA ALA A 85 10.84 30.87 10.85
C ALA A 85 11.61 29.79 11.60
N VAL A 86 12.56 30.18 12.47
CA VAL A 86 13.42 29.24 13.22
C VAL A 86 13.62 29.73 14.65
N VAL A 87 13.54 28.81 15.62
CA VAL A 87 13.84 29.07 17.03
C VAL A 87 14.86 28.06 17.52
N ASP A 88 15.95 28.55 18.10
CA ASP A 88 16.94 27.73 18.79
C ASP A 88 17.27 28.36 20.14
N GLU A 89 16.78 27.73 21.21
CA GLU A 89 16.82 28.23 22.59
C GLU A 89 16.39 29.71 22.74
N LYS A 90 17.35 30.64 22.78
CA LYS A 90 17.13 32.10 22.90
C LYS A 90 17.28 32.85 21.58
N GLN A 91 17.64 32.16 20.50
CA GLN A 91 17.79 32.73 19.17
C GLN A 91 16.51 32.52 18.35
N GLN A 92 16.13 33.56 17.62
CA GLN A 92 14.94 33.60 16.80
C GLN A 92 15.31 34.22 15.46
N LEU A 93 14.94 33.54 14.38
CA LEU A 93 15.09 34.02 13.01
C LEU A 93 13.71 34.15 12.38
N THR A 94 13.47 35.31 11.79
CA THR A 94 12.28 35.61 10.97
C THR A 94 12.66 35.49 9.50
#